data_AF-A0A2D8UM55-F1
#
_entry.id   AF-A0A2D8UM55-F1
#
_cell.length_a   1.000
_cell.length_b   1.000
_cell.length_c   1.000
_cell.angle_alpha   90.00
_cell.angle_beta   90.00
_cell.angle_gamma   90.00
#
_symmetry.space_group_name_H-M   'P 1'
#
loop_
_entity.id
_entity.type
_entity.pdbx_description
1 polymer ?
#
loop_
_entity_poly.entity_id
_entity_poly.type
_entity_poly.pdbx_seq_one_letter_code
_entity_poly.pdbx_strand_id
1 'polypeptide(L)'
;MKSKNYSRLKGSSLIESIIAIAIISICILLGVTIYSNVLKYDNINIEVLNNHVELDFQEMKLNTSYKDKNYNYKEYTIRRKVNMKDQLFEVEYLITNNLDTLLQRKYFENL
;
A
#
# COMPACT_ATOMS: atom_id res chain seq x y z
N MET A 1 -63.66 -1.29 30.27
CA MET A 1 -62.44 -0.52 30.59
C MET A 1 -61.26 -1.50 30.56
N LYS A 2 -60.48 -1.55 29.46
CA LYS A 2 -59.40 -2.55 29.28
C LYS A 2 -58.16 -2.09 30.05
N SER A 3 -57.78 -2.85 31.09
CA SER A 3 -56.53 -2.67 31.82
C SER A 3 -55.34 -2.95 30.89
N LYS A 4 -54.47 -1.96 30.70
CA LYS A 4 -53.19 -2.11 30.00
C LYS A 4 -52.24 -2.88 30.90
N ASN A 5 -52.00 -4.15 30.61
CA ASN A 5 -50.95 -4.93 31.23
C ASN A 5 -49.59 -4.40 30.77
N TYR A 6 -48.96 -3.56 31.59
CA TYR A 6 -47.52 -3.29 31.50
C TYR A 6 -46.80 -4.56 31.96
N SER A 7 -46.43 -5.42 31.01
CA SER A 7 -45.47 -6.49 31.26
C SER A 7 -44.20 -5.85 31.80
N ARG A 8 -43.95 -6.00 33.11
CA ARG A 8 -42.72 -5.56 33.75
C ARG A 8 -41.56 -6.19 32.99
N LEU A 9 -40.82 -5.39 32.22
CA LEU A 9 -39.59 -5.81 31.56
C LEU A 9 -38.70 -6.42 32.65
N LYS A 10 -38.45 -7.73 32.57
CA LYS A 10 -37.57 -8.41 33.52
C LYS A 10 -36.19 -7.77 33.38
N GLY A 11 -35.60 -7.29 34.48
CA GLY A 11 -34.26 -6.70 34.48
C GLY A 11 -33.18 -7.57 33.81
N SER A 12 -33.39 -8.90 33.76
CA SER A 12 -32.58 -9.85 32.97
C SER A 12 -32.46 -9.45 31.49
N SER A 13 -33.54 -8.97 30.87
CA SER A 13 -33.55 -8.59 29.44
C SER A 13 -32.68 -7.36 29.16
N LEU A 14 -32.55 -6.44 30.13
CA LEU A 14 -31.63 -5.30 30.02
C LEU A 14 -30.17 -5.75 30.14
N ILE A 15 -29.88 -6.67 31.07
CA ILE A 15 -28.54 -7.23 31.26
C ILE A 15 -28.11 -8.03 30.02
N GLU A 16 -28.99 -8.87 29.48
CA GLU A 16 -28.78 -9.61 28.23
C GLU A 16 -28.47 -8.68 27.06
N SER A 17 -29.20 -7.56 26.95
CA SER A 17 -28.95 -6.55 25.91
C SER A 17 -27.58 -5.88 26.08
N ILE A 18 -27.15 -5.58 27.31
CA ILE A 18 -25.83 -5.00 27.59
C ILE A 18 -24.72 -5.97 27.20
N ILE A 19 -24.88 -7.27 27.51
CA ILE A 19 -23.92 -8.31 27.14
C ILE A 19 -23.82 -8.42 25.61
N ALA A 20 -24.96 -8.42 24.91
CA ALA A 20 -24.97 -8.46 23.45
C ALA A 20 -24.26 -7.26 22.83
N ILE A 21 -24.52 -6.04 23.33
CA ILE A 21 -23.85 -4.81 22.87
C ILE A 21 -22.34 -4.88 23.13
N ALA A 22 -21.92 -5.41 24.27
CA ALA A 22 -20.51 -5.56 24.60
C ALA A 22 -19.79 -6.49 23.62
N ILE A 23 -20.40 -7.64 23.29
CA ILE A 23 -19.84 -8.60 22.33
C ILE A 23 -19.72 -7.94 20.94
N ILE A 24 -20.78 -7.27 20.47
CA ILE A 24 -20.77 -6.56 19.17
C ILE A 24 -19.67 -5.49 19.14
N SER A 25 -19.54 -4.71 20.21
CA SER A 25 -18.53 -3.65 20.31
C SER A 25 -17.10 -4.20 20.23
N ILE A 26 -16.84 -5.33 20.89
CA ILE A 26 -15.53 -6.00 20.82
C ILE A 26 -15.26 -6.48 19.39
N CYS A 27 -16.25 -7.07 18.71
CA CYS A 27 -16.10 -7.51 17.33
C CYS A 27 -15.79 -6.34 16.38
N ILE A 28 -16.47 -5.21 16.54
CA ILE A 28 -16.21 -3.99 15.76
C ILE A 28 -14.79 -3.48 16.04
N LEU A 29 -14.37 -3.43 17.31
CA LEU A 29 -13.03 -2.96 17.67
C LEU A 29 -11.93 -3.82 17.05
N LEU A 30 -12.10 -5.15 17.05
CA LEU A 30 -11.18 -6.08 16.39
C LEU A 30 -11.16 -5.85 14.88
N GLY A 31 -12.33 -5.69 14.25
CA GLY A 31 -12.44 -5.39 12.82
C GLY A 31 -11.73 -4.08 12.44
N VAL A 32 -11.93 -3.02 13.22
CA VAL A 32 -11.26 -1.72 13.01
C VAL A 32 -9.76 -1.83 13.18
N THR A 33 -9.28 -2.60 14.17
CA THR A 33 -7.84 -2.79 14.41
C THR A 33 -7.18 -3.51 13.23
N ILE A 34 -7.80 -4.60 12.75
CA ILE A 34 -7.32 -5.36 11.60
C ILE A 34 -7.34 -4.48 10.35
N TYR A 35 -8.45 -3.80 10.08
CA TYR A 35 -8.59 -2.92 8.92
C TYR A 35 -7.60 -1.76 8.94
N SER A 36 -7.38 -1.15 10.10
CA SER A 36 -6.41 -0.06 10.25
C SER A 36 -4.97 -0.56 10.04
N ASN A 37 -4.66 -1.77 10.49
CA ASN A 37 -3.37 -2.38 10.20
C ASN A 37 -3.21 -2.65 8.71
N VAL A 38 -4.26 -3.12 8.02
CA VAL A 38 -4.25 -3.28 6.55
C VAL A 38 -4.03 -1.95 5.83
N LEU A 39 -4.69 -0.86 6.25
CA LEU A 39 -4.51 0.46 5.65
C LEU A 39 -3.14 1.10 5.93
N LYS A 40 -2.49 0.73 7.04
CA LYS A 40 -1.11 1.16 7.33
C LYS A 40 -0.07 0.44 6.48
N TYR A 41 -0.45 -0.59 5.73
CA TYR A 41 0.43 -1.07 4.66
C TYR A 41 0.37 -0.02 3.55
N ASP A 42 1.34 0.89 3.59
CA ASP A 42 1.64 1.84 2.53
C ASP A 42 1.97 1.04 1.26
N ASN A 43 0.92 0.71 0.51
CA ASN A 43 1.06 0.28 -0.86
C ASN A 43 1.68 1.45 -1.59
N ILE A 44 2.94 1.28 -2.03
CA ILE A 44 3.63 2.26 -2.86
C ILE A 44 2.66 2.68 -3.95
N ASN A 45 2.34 3.97 -4.06
CA ASN A 45 1.46 4.44 -5.12
C ASN A 45 2.17 4.18 -6.46
N ILE A 46 1.74 3.11 -7.13
CA ILE A 46 2.38 2.59 -8.34
C ILE A 46 2.43 3.66 -9.43
N GLU A 47 1.45 4.56 -9.48
CA GLU A 47 1.41 5.65 -10.46
C GLU A 47 2.52 6.68 -10.20
N VAL A 48 2.71 7.08 -8.94
CA VAL A 48 3.79 8.01 -8.54
C VAL A 48 5.16 7.37 -8.81
N LEU A 49 5.30 6.08 -8.50
CA LEU A 49 6.51 5.32 -8.75
C LEU A 49 6.85 5.23 -10.25
N ASN A 50 5.86 4.92 -11.07
CA ASN A 50 6.02 4.88 -12.52
C ASN A 50 6.43 6.25 -13.09
N ASN A 51 5.86 7.33 -12.56
CA ASN A 51 6.25 8.69 -12.96
C ASN A 51 7.71 8.99 -12.58
N HIS A 52 8.16 8.60 -11.39
CA HIS A 52 9.57 8.76 -11.00
C HIS A 52 10.51 7.98 -11.91
N VAL A 53 10.19 6.72 -12.22
CA VAL A 53 10.99 5.89 -13.12
C VAL A 53 10.99 6.45 -14.55
N GLU A 54 9.86 6.97 -15.03
CA GLU A 54 9.79 7.62 -16.35
C GLU A 54 10.64 8.89 -16.42
N LEU A 55 10.51 9.78 -15.44
CA LEU A 55 11.31 11.02 -15.41
C LEU A 55 12.80 10.72 -15.36
N ASP A 56 13.22 9.79 -14.50
CA ASP A 56 14.63 9.39 -14.40
C ASP A 56 15.14 8.77 -15.71
N PHE A 57 14.31 7.95 -16.37
CA PHE A 57 14.67 7.34 -17.65
C PHE A 57 14.84 8.38 -18.76
N GLN A 58 13.94 9.36 -18.85
CA GLN A 58 14.04 10.45 -19.83
C GLN A 58 15.25 11.35 -19.54
N GLU A 59 15.47 11.72 -18.28
CA GLU A 59 16.64 12.50 -17.87
C GLU A 59 17.95 11.77 -18.20
N MET A 60 18.00 10.47 -17.97
CA MET A 60 19.15 9.64 -18.33
C MET A 60 19.45 9.67 -19.82
N LYS A 61 18.40 9.55 -20.66
CA LYS A 61 18.55 9.62 -22.12
C LYS A 61 19.05 10.99 -22.57
N LEU A 62 18.51 12.07 -22.02
CA LEU A 62 18.90 13.44 -22.36
C LEU A 62 20.34 13.76 -21.95
N ASN A 63 20.73 13.35 -20.74
CA ASN A 63 22.05 13.65 -20.18
C ASN A 63 23.12 12.60 -20.51
N THR A 64 22.80 11.60 -21.36
CA THR A 64 23.67 10.46 -21.72
C THR A 64 24.38 9.82 -20.52
N SER A 65 23.73 9.86 -19.35
CA SER A 65 24.31 9.47 -18.06
C SER A 65 23.97 8.02 -17.73
N TYR A 66 24.56 7.10 -18.48
CA TYR A 66 24.33 5.65 -18.40
C TYR A 66 25.08 5.00 -17.22
N LYS A 67 24.88 5.55 -16.03
CA LYS A 67 25.46 5.02 -14.79
C LYS A 67 24.37 4.42 -13.92
N ASP A 68 24.74 3.39 -13.19
CA ASP A 68 23.95 2.87 -12.09
C ASP A 68 23.70 3.97 -11.07
N LYS A 69 22.46 4.03 -10.57
CA LYS A 69 22.05 5.00 -9.55
C LYS A 69 21.22 4.30 -8.49
N ASN A 70 21.34 4.81 -7.27
CA ASN A 70 20.52 4.36 -6.16
C ASN A 70 19.84 5.58 -5.54
N TYR A 71 18.53 5.53 -5.44
CA TYR A 71 17.70 6.55 -4.83
C TYR A 71 17.07 5.99 -3.56
N ASN A 72 17.45 6.54 -2.42
CA ASN A 72 16.89 6.15 -1.13
C ASN A 72 15.82 7.18 -0.75
N TYR A 73 14.56 6.75 -0.77
CA TYR A 73 13.45 7.52 -0.22
C TYR A 73 13.09 6.98 1.17
N LYS A 74 12.27 7.73 1.90
CA LYS A 74 11.84 7.33 3.25
C LYS A 74 11.10 5.99 3.28
N GLU A 75 10.33 5.70 2.22
CA GLU A 75 9.41 4.56 2.16
C GLU A 75 9.87 3.44 1.21
N TYR A 76 10.76 3.75 0.27
CA TYR A 76 11.24 2.79 -0.72
C TYR A 76 12.62 3.19 -1.25
N THR A 77 13.30 2.22 -1.86
CA THR A 77 14.58 2.40 -2.55
C THR A 77 14.42 2.07 -4.02
N ILE A 78 14.93 2.90 -4.92
CA ILE A 78 15.00 2.62 -6.36
C ILE A 78 16.46 2.42 -6.76
N ARG A 79 16.81 1.23 -7.24
CA ARG A 79 18.10 0.96 -7.85
C ARG A 79 17.95 0.87 -9.36
N ARG A 80 18.63 1.75 -10.07
CA ARG A 80 18.77 1.70 -11.52
C ARG A 80 20.06 1.00 -11.87
N LYS A 81 19.97 -0.02 -12.71
CA LYS A 81 21.09 -0.66 -13.39
C LYS A 81 20.99 -0.45 -14.89
N VAL A 82 22.10 -0.10 -15.53
CA VAL A 82 22.15 0.08 -16.98
C VAL A 82 23.08 -0.95 -17.58
N ASN A 83 22.55 -1.80 -18.44
CA ASN A 83 23.30 -2.77 -19.22
C ASN A 83 23.27 -2.37 -20.71
N MET A 84 24.40 -2.51 -21.39
CA MET A 84 24.48 -2.31 -22.84
C MET A 84 24.76 -3.65 -23.51
N LYS A 85 23.91 -4.04 -24.46
CA LYS A 85 24.08 -5.22 -25.31
C LYS A 85 23.82 -4.84 -26.76
N ASP A 86 24.82 -5.04 -27.62
CA ASP A 86 24.67 -4.92 -29.07
C ASP A 86 23.94 -3.64 -29.53
N GLN A 87 24.33 -2.48 -28.98
CA GLN A 87 23.76 -1.14 -29.23
C GLN A 87 22.39 -0.85 -28.59
N LEU A 88 21.78 -1.83 -27.92
CA LEU A 88 20.58 -1.65 -27.10
C LEU A 88 20.98 -1.41 -25.64
N PHE A 89 20.43 -0.36 -25.04
CA PHE A 89 20.49 -0.14 -23.61
C PHE A 89 19.29 -0.78 -22.93
N GLU A 90 19.56 -1.66 -21.98
CA GLU A 90 18.60 -2.21 -21.03
C GLU A 90 18.76 -1.48 -19.69
N VAL A 91 17.68 -0.89 -19.21
CA VAL A 91 17.63 -0.22 -17.91
C VAL A 91 16.71 -0.98 -17.00
N GLU A 92 17.26 -1.53 -15.93
CA GLU A 92 16.54 -2.26 -14.91
C GLU A 92 16.37 -1.38 -13.66
N TYR A 93 15.13 -1.20 -13.25
CA TYR A 93 14.73 -0.51 -12.04
C TYR A 93 14.24 -1.54 -11.03
N LEU A 94 15.02 -1.73 -9.96
CA LEU A 94 14.64 -2.53 -8.82
C LEU A 94 14.13 -1.61 -7.72
N ILE A 95 12.83 -1.70 -7.44
CA ILE A 95 12.16 -0.90 -6.42
C ILE A 95 11.87 -1.79 -5.24
N THR A 96 12.42 -1.47 -4.08
CA THR A 96 12.29 -2.29 -2.88
C THR A 96 11.71 -1.45 -1.75
N ASN A 97 10.68 -1.97 -1.08
CA ASN A 97 10.30 -1.52 0.26
C ASN A 97 10.41 -2.68 1.26
N ASN A 98 9.89 -2.48 2.47
CA ASN A 98 9.94 -3.48 3.54
C ASN A 98 9.03 -4.71 3.31
N LEU A 99 8.21 -4.72 2.27
CA LEU A 99 7.12 -5.67 2.04
C LEU A 99 7.22 -6.36 0.67
N ASP A 100 7.72 -5.65 -0.34
CA ASP A 100 7.70 -6.07 -1.72
C ASP A 100 8.90 -5.55 -2.51
N THR A 101 9.17 -6.21 -3.63
CA THR A 101 10.19 -5.83 -4.60
C THR A 101 9.59 -5.86 -5.99
N LEU A 102 9.57 -4.70 -6.65
CA LEU A 102 9.09 -4.55 -8.01
C LEU A 102 10.26 -4.39 -8.96
N LEU A 103 10.21 -5.12 -10.07
CA LEU A 103 11.20 -5.06 -11.14
C LEU A 103 10.57 -4.44 -12.39
N GLN A 104 11.13 -3.34 -12.88
CA GLN A 104 10.71 -2.71 -14.11
C GLN A 104 11.89 -2.60 -15.07
N ARG A 105 11.70 -3.04 -16.32
CA ARG A 105 12.72 -2.98 -17.36
C ARG A 105 12.28 -2.06 -18.49
N LYS A 106 13.21 -1.25 -18.97
CA LYS A 106 13.03 -0.36 -20.13
C LYS A 106 14.18 -0.55 -21.10
N TYR A 107 13.91 -0.35 -22.38
CA TYR A 107 14.89 -0.50 -23.45
C TYR A 107 14.91 0.74 -24.34
N PHE A 108 16.08 1.10 -24.85
CA PHE A 108 16.21 2.10 -25.90
C PHE A 108 17.50 1.89 -26.69
N GLU A 109 17.49 2.33 -27.95
CA GLU A 109 18.66 2.35 -28.82
C GLU A 109 19.42 3.67 -28.65
N ASN A 110 20.74 3.63 -28.80
CA ASN A 110 21.53 4.86 -28.91
C ASN A 110 21.31 5.46 -30.30
N LEU A 111 20.61 6.60 -30.36
CA LEU A 111 20.41 7.38 -31.59
C LEU A 111 21.67 8.18 -31.94
#